data_AF-X8E5A6-F1
#
_entry.id   AF-X8E5A6-F1
#
_cell.length_a   1.000
_cell.length_b   1.000
_cell.length_c   1.000
_cell.angle_alpha   90.00
_cell.angle_beta   90.00
_cell.angle_gamma   90.00
#
_symmetry.space_group_name_H-M   'P 1'
#
loop_
_entity.id
_entity.type
_entity.pdbx_description
1 polymer ?
#
loop_
_entity_poly.entity_id
_entity_poly.type
_entity_poly.pdbx_seq_one_letter_code
_entity_poly.pdbx_strand_id
1 'polypeptide(L)' 'MIGEPVNEAARLCELAKSQPTRLLASSETVDAASEKERAHWSLGETVTLRGHDQPTRLAAPV' A
#
# COMPACT_ATOMS: atom_id res chain seq x y z
N MET A 1 9.11 -17.24 -6.80
CA MET A 1 8.25 -16.18 -7.35
C MET A 1 8.96 -14.85 -7.16
N ILE A 2 9.44 -14.23 -8.25
CA ILE A 2 9.92 -12.84 -8.27
C ILE A 2 9.00 -12.16 -9.27
N GLY A 3 7.91 -11.55 -8.82
CA GLY A 3 6.86 -11.09 -9.73
C GLY A 3 5.90 -10.13 -9.07
N GLU A 4 4.85 -10.64 -8.45
CA GLU A 4 3.74 -9.80 -7.99
C GLU A 4 4.07 -8.93 -6.76
N PRO A 5 4.66 -9.46 -5.66
CA PRO A 5 4.90 -8.63 -4.47
C PRO A 5 5.92 -7.51 -4.71
N VAL A 6 6.96 -7.80 -5.52
CA VAL A 6 8.00 -6.80 -5.87
C VAL A 6 7.43 -5.72 -6.79
N ASN A 7 6.57 -6.11 -7.75
CA ASN A 7 5.92 -5.16 -8.63
C ASN A 7 4.92 -4.27 -7.88
N GLU A 8 4.18 -4.83 -6.94
CA GLU A 8 3.26 -4.05 -6.09
C GLU A 8 4.03 -3.03 -5.24
N ALA A 9 5.10 -3.46 -4.55
CA ALA A 9 5.94 -2.57 -3.75
C ALA A 9 6.54 -1.43 -4.59
N ALA A 10 7.02 -1.72 -5.80
CA ALA A 10 7.54 -0.71 -6.71
C ALA A 10 6.46 0.30 -7.14
N ARG A 11 5.24 -0.17 -7.43
CA ARG A 11 4.11 0.70 -7.83
C ARG A 11 3.61 1.56 -6.69
N LEU A 12 3.53 1.01 -5.48
CA LEU A 12 3.22 1.77 -4.27
C LEU A 12 4.28 2.83 -4.00
N CYS A 13 5.56 2.51 -4.21
CA CYS A 13 6.67 3.46 -4.08
C CYS A 13 6.54 4.62 -5.09
N GLU A 14 6.24 4.33 -6.36
CA GLU A 14 6.02 5.39 -7.35
C GLU A 14 4.82 6.27 -6.98
N LEU A 15 3.71 5.69 -6.51
CA LEU A 15 2.53 6.45 -6.08
C LEU A 15 2.81 7.27 -4.81
N ALA A 16 3.60 6.74 -3.88
CA ALA A 16 3.93 7.43 -2.64
C ALA A 16 4.66 8.76 -2.89
N LYS A 17 5.38 8.91 -4.01
CA LYS A 17 6.09 10.15 -4.35
C LYS A 17 5.17 11.36 -4.50
N SER A 18 3.90 11.17 -4.83
CA SER A 18 2.90 12.26 -4.90
C SER A 18 2.16 12.50 -3.59
N GLN A 19 2.40 11.68 -2.56
CA GLN A 19 1.76 11.85 -1.25
C GLN A 19 2.64 12.69 -0.30
N PRO A 20 2.04 13.52 0.58
CA PRO A 20 2.79 14.35 1.53
C PRO A 20 3.71 13.53 2.46
N THR A 21 3.26 12.34 2.88
CA THR A 21 4.00 11.44 3.78
C THR A 21 5.12 10.68 3.06
N ARG A 22 5.10 10.63 1.72
CA ARG A 22 5.99 9.81 0.88
C ARG A 22 6.03 8.33 1.26
N LEU A 23 5.00 7.84 1.95
CA LEU A 23 4.90 6.47 2.42
C LEU A 23 3.47 5.97 2.22
N LEU A 24 3.36 4.82 1.56
CA LEU A 24 2.10 4.11 1.33
C LEU A 24 2.34 2.61 1.51
N ALA A 25 1.32 1.92 2.01
CA ALA A 25 1.24 0.47 2.05
C ALA A 25 -0.09 -0.01 1.44
N SER A 26 -0.17 -1.28 1.06
CA SER A 26 -1.47 -1.90 0.76
C SER A 26 -2.21 -2.26 2.05
N SER A 27 -3.54 -2.24 2.02
CA SER A 27 -4.36 -2.69 3.14
C SER A 27 -4.03 -4.12 3.55
N GLU A 28 -3.73 -5.00 2.60
CA GLU A 28 -3.32 -6.38 2.87
C GLU A 28 -2.02 -6.44 3.67
N THR A 29 -1.03 -5.60 3.35
CA THR A 29 0.22 -5.51 4.11
C THR A 29 -0.02 -5.05 5.54
N VAL A 30 -0.90 -4.06 5.73
CA VAL A 30 -1.27 -3.57 7.06
C VAL A 30 -2.06 -4.64 7.82
N ASP A 31 -3.02 -5.31 7.19
CA ASP A 31 -3.83 -6.35 7.82
C ASP A 31 -3.01 -7.59 8.22
N ALA A 32 -1.93 -7.89 7.50
CA ALA A 32 -0.97 -8.93 7.87
C ALA A 32 -0.05 -8.53 9.05
N ALA A 33 0.00 -7.24 9.42
CA ALA A 33 0.82 -6.76 10.52
C ALA A 33 0.16 -7.02 11.89
N SER A 34 0.96 -6.88 12.96
CA SER A 34 0.44 -6.96 14.33
C SER A 34 -0.63 -5.89 14.60
N GLU A 35 -1.56 -6.16 15.50
CA GLU A 35 -2.61 -5.20 15.89
C GLU A 35 -2.04 -3.86 16.35
N LYS A 36 -0.92 -3.90 17.10
CA LYS A 36 -0.21 -2.69 17.52
C LYS A 36 0.27 -1.87 16.34
N GLU A 37 0.85 -2.53 15.33
CA GLU A 37 1.32 -1.84 14.13
C GLU A 37 0.13 -1.29 13.33
N ARG A 38 -0.95 -2.06 13.15
CA ARG A 38 -2.16 -1.64 12.45
C ARG A 38 -2.76 -0.35 13.01
N ALA A 39 -2.66 -0.11 14.31
CA ALA A 39 -3.14 1.12 14.95
C ALA A 39 -2.38 2.39 14.51
N HIS A 40 -1.20 2.25 13.89
CA HIS A 40 -0.41 3.36 13.35
C HIS A 40 -0.74 3.69 11.88
N TRP A 41 -1.71 3.00 11.28
CA TRP A 41 -2.08 3.16 9.87
C TRP A 41 -3.56 3.52 9.71
N SER A 42 -3.85 4.36 8.73
CA SER A 42 -5.20 4.71 8.31
C SER A 42 -5.44 4.24 6.89
N LEU A 43 -6.57 3.54 6.68
CA LEU A 43 -6.99 3.06 5.36
C LEU A 43 -7.67 4.19 4.59
N GLY A 44 -7.11 4.52 3.43
CA GLY A 44 -7.57 5.59 2.56
C GLY A 44 -8.34 5.08 1.34
N GLU A 45 -8.06 5.74 0.22
CA GLU A 45 -8.65 5.49 -1.08
C GLU A 45 -8.26 4.13 -1.67
N THR A 46 -9.05 3.67 -2.64
CA THR A 46 -8.78 2.45 -3.40
C THR A 46 -8.35 2.82 -4.80
N VAL A 47 -7.19 2.33 -5.23
CA VAL A 47 -6.61 2.62 -6.54
C VAL A 47 -6.32 1.33 -7.28
N THR A 48 -6.50 1.33 -8.60
CA THR A 48 -6.03 0.23 -9.44
C THR A 48 -4.59 0.55 -9.85
N LEU A 49 -3.63 -0.18 -9.30
CA LEU A 49 -2.22 0.00 -9.66
C LEU A 49 -2.02 -0.42 -11.12
N ARG A 50 -1.21 0.33 -11.87
CA ARG A 50 -1.00 0.06 -13.31
C ARG A 50 -0.49 -1.36 -13.55
N GLY A 51 -1.28 -2.19 -14.24
CA GLY A 51 -0.95 -3.60 -14.51
C GLY A 51 -1.23 -4.53 -13.33
N HIS A 52 -2.12 -4.12 -12.42
CA HIS A 52 -2.74 -4.95 -11.38
C HIS A 52 -4.24 -4.90 -11.65
N ASP A 53 -4.85 -6.05 -11.93
CA ASP A 53 -6.27 -6.08 -12.31
C ASP A 53 -7.20 -5.94 -11.10
N GLN A 54 -6.68 -6.18 -9.89
CA GLN A 54 -7.43 -6.01 -8.65
C GLN A 54 -7.17 -4.63 -8.03
N PRO A 55 -8.21 -3.91 -7.58
CA PRO A 55 -8.05 -2.66 -6.86
C PRO A 55 -7.31 -2.86 -5.53
N THR A 56 -6.32 -2.02 -5.25
CA THR A 56 -5.56 -2.01 -3.99
C THR A 56 -6.07 -0.86 -3.13
N ARG A 57 -6.53 -1.17 -1.91
CA ARG A 57 -6.83 -0.13 -0.93
C ARG A 57 -5.54 0.34 -0.29
N LEU A 58 -5.30 1.64 -0.30
CA LEU A 58 -4.08 2.24 0.22
C LEU A 58 -4.20 2.48 1.72
N ALA A 59 -3.06 2.40 2.39
CA ALA A 59 -2.88 2.78 3.78
C ALA A 59 -1.74 3.79 3.90
N ALA A 60 -1.92 4.79 4.77
CA ALA A 60 -0.91 5.77 5.12
C ALA A 60 -0.74 5.84 6.64
N PRO A 61 0.43 6.23 7.16
CA PRO A 61 0.62 6.45 8.60
C PRO A 61 -0.27 7.58 9.12
N VAL A 62 -0.73 7.46 10.37
CA VAL A 62 -1.47 8.52 11.09
C VAL A 62 -0.57 9.56 11.73
#